data_AF-A0A078FN04-F1
#
_entry.id   AF-A0A078FN04-F1
#
_cell.length_a   1.000
_cell.length_b   1.000
_cell.length_c   1.000
_cell.angle_alpha   90.00
_cell.angle_beta   90.00
_cell.angle_gamma   90.00
#
_symmetry.space_group_name_H-M   'P 1'
#
loop_
_entity.id
_entity.type
_entity.pdbx_description
1 polymer ?
#
loop_
_entity_poly.entity_id
_entity_poly.type
_entity_poly.pdbx_seq_one_letter_code
_entity_poly.pdbx_strand_id
1 'polypeptide(L)'
;MSFDVRSEKFDAIRVPQGRARKFTSMTRYCGKLALIYTVYGKIGLWVLEDAVKHEWSSTFFDLPRLSGYNTKFQVFCAVDDGDDAGEFVLAPKELQESAFYVLYYDPKKKRVRKVDVEGITEHEELPLWDKDWKRRTVSIFPGQIENLMFL
;
A
#
# COMPACT_ATOMS: atom_id res chain seq x y z
N MET A 1 4.92 -14.51 -7.54
CA MET A 1 4.67 -15.96 -7.59
C MET A 1 3.20 -16.17 -7.92
N SER A 2 2.88 -17.19 -8.71
CA SER A 2 1.53 -17.72 -8.87
C SER A 2 1.50 -19.15 -8.34
N PHE A 3 0.33 -19.59 -7.90
CA PHE A 3 0.09 -20.94 -7.44
C PHE A 3 -1.17 -21.47 -8.14
N ASP A 4 -1.01 -22.50 -8.95
CA ASP A 4 -2.13 -23.19 -9.56
C ASP A 4 -2.65 -24.24 -8.57
N VAL A 5 -3.85 -24.01 -8.03
CA VAL A 5 -4.50 -24.89 -7.04
C VAL A 5 -4.79 -26.28 -7.61
N ARG A 6 -5.06 -26.39 -8.92
CA ARG A 6 -5.42 -27.68 -9.54
C ARG A 6 -4.18 -28.55 -9.77
N SER A 7 -3.07 -27.93 -10.17
CA SER A 7 -1.83 -28.65 -10.44
C SER A 7 -0.83 -28.64 -9.29
N GLU A 8 -1.13 -27.87 -8.23
CA GLU A 8 -0.28 -27.64 -7.05
C GLU A 8 1.12 -27.12 -7.41
N LYS A 9 1.21 -26.35 -8.50
CA LYS A 9 2.48 -25.84 -9.02
C LYS A 9 2.66 -24.37 -8.71
N PHE A 10 3.90 -24.03 -8.37
CA PHE A 10 4.35 -22.65 -8.21
C PHE A 10 5.07 -22.19 -9.47
N ASP A 11 4.70 -21.01 -9.96
CA ASP A 11 5.40 -20.35 -11.05
C ASP A 11 5.92 -18.97 -10.62
N ALA A 12 7.14 -18.67 -11.06
CA ALA A 12 7.82 -17.45 -10.71
C ALA A 12 7.52 -16.32 -11.71
N ILE A 13 6.59 -15.44 -11.37
CA ILE A 13 6.34 -14.21 -12.12
C ILE A 13 7.55 -13.28 -11.99
N ARG A 14 8.17 -12.95 -13.12
CA ARG A 14 9.31 -12.00 -13.16
C ARG A 14 8.77 -10.58 -12.99
N VAL A 15 9.34 -9.86 -12.04
CA VAL A 15 9.06 -8.43 -11.82
C VAL A 15 9.75 -7.56 -12.88
N PRO A 16 9.25 -6.34 -13.16
CA PRO A 16 9.91 -5.43 -14.08
C PRO A 16 11.36 -5.16 -13.70
N GLN A 17 12.24 -5.02 -14.71
CA GLN A 17 13.68 -4.88 -14.51
C GLN A 17 14.01 -3.68 -13.60
N GLY A 18 14.89 -3.89 -12.62
CA GLY A 18 15.28 -2.85 -11.67
C GLY A 18 14.22 -2.45 -10.65
N ARG A 19 13.07 -3.13 -10.60
CA ARG A 19 11.96 -2.83 -9.67
C ARG A 19 11.83 -3.79 -8.50
N ALA A 20 12.54 -4.93 -8.50
CA ALA A 20 12.46 -5.94 -7.44
C ALA A 20 12.66 -5.43 -6.00
N ARG A 21 13.37 -4.31 -5.82
CA ARG A 21 13.63 -3.69 -4.50
C ARG A 21 13.07 -2.27 -4.36
N LYS A 22 12.24 -1.83 -5.31
CA LYS A 22 11.80 -0.42 -5.41
C LYS A 22 10.28 -0.26 -5.29
N PHE A 23 9.57 -1.29 -4.84
CA PHE A 23 8.13 -1.21 -4.55
C PHE A 23 7.86 -1.26 -3.05
N THR A 24 6.79 -0.59 -2.64
CA THR A 24 6.36 -0.50 -1.24
C THR A 24 5.47 -1.68 -0.88
N SER A 25 4.54 -2.01 -1.76
CA SER A 25 3.52 -3.04 -1.51
C SER A 25 3.01 -3.66 -2.81
N MET A 26 2.30 -4.76 -2.67
CA MET A 26 1.60 -5.46 -3.73
C MET A 26 0.10 -5.41 -3.41
N THR A 27 -0.71 -4.98 -4.38
CA THR A 27 -2.15 -4.75 -4.18
C THR A 27 -2.93 -5.32 -5.36
N ARG A 28 -4.22 -5.58 -5.14
CA ARG A 28 -5.18 -5.74 -6.23
C ARG A 28 -5.52 -4.35 -6.79
N TYR A 29 -5.57 -4.20 -8.10
CA TYR A 29 -5.91 -2.97 -8.80
C TYR A 29 -6.64 -3.31 -10.10
N CYS A 30 -7.89 -2.86 -10.28
CA CYS A 30 -8.74 -3.19 -11.43
C CYS A 30 -8.80 -4.70 -11.70
N GLY A 31 -8.94 -5.48 -10.62
CA GLY A 31 -8.98 -6.95 -10.67
C GLY A 31 -7.63 -7.63 -10.93
N LYS A 32 -6.55 -6.89 -11.18
CA LYS A 32 -5.22 -7.41 -11.51
C LYS A 32 -4.23 -7.24 -10.36
N LEU A 33 -3.14 -7.99 -10.41
CA LEU A 33 -2.02 -7.81 -9.50
C LEU A 33 -1.25 -6.54 -9.86
N ALA A 34 -0.94 -5.71 -8.87
CA ALA A 34 -0.13 -4.52 -9.07
C ALA A 34 0.96 -4.36 -8.01
N LEU A 35 2.13 -3.87 -8.43
CA LEU A 35 3.19 -3.39 -7.55
C LEU A 35 3.07 -1.88 -7.42
N ILE A 36 2.99 -1.37 -6.20
CA ILE A 36 2.81 0.06 -5.94
C ILE A 36 4.02 0.66 -5.23
N TYR A 37 4.34 1.90 -5.58
CA TYR A 37 5.50 2.61 -5.04
C TYR A 37 5.33 4.12 -5.06
N THR A 38 6.07 4.80 -4.19
CA THR A 38 6.14 6.27 -4.19
C THR A 38 7.48 6.73 -4.76
N VAL A 39 7.46 7.66 -5.71
CA VAL A 39 8.67 8.22 -6.32
C VAL A 39 8.48 9.71 -6.61
N TYR A 40 9.35 10.58 -6.09
CA TYR A 40 9.40 12.02 -6.38
C TYR A 40 8.02 12.72 -6.46
N GLY A 41 7.17 12.58 -5.45
CA GLY A 41 5.84 13.23 -5.46
C GLY A 41 4.81 12.55 -6.38
N LYS A 42 5.04 11.29 -6.78
CA LYS A 42 4.13 10.48 -7.57
C LYS A 42 3.90 9.11 -6.95
N ILE A 43 2.73 8.55 -7.24
CA ILE A 43 2.37 7.16 -7.01
C ILE A 43 2.60 6.44 -8.33
N GLY A 44 3.51 5.46 -8.34
CA GLY A 44 3.76 4.61 -9.50
C GLY A 44 3.13 3.23 -9.29
N LEU A 45 2.55 2.68 -10.35
CA LEU A 45 2.02 1.33 -10.40
C LEU A 45 2.65 0.56 -11.54
N TRP A 46 2.93 -0.72 -11.29
CA TRP A 46 3.14 -1.72 -12.31
C TRP A 46 2.01 -2.74 -12.22
N VAL A 47 1.15 -2.79 -13.24
CA VAL A 47 0.02 -3.72 -13.29
C VAL A 47 0.42 -4.92 -14.14
N LEU A 48 0.19 -6.13 -13.62
CA LEU A 48 0.46 -7.36 -14.34
C LEU A 48 -0.66 -7.61 -15.35
N GLU A 49 -0.33 -7.49 -16.63
CA GLU A 49 -1.27 -7.68 -17.73
C GLU A 49 -1.40 -9.15 -18.12
N ASP A 50 -0.26 -9.86 -18.17
CA ASP A 50 -0.19 -11.27 -18.52
C ASP A 50 0.83 -11.97 -17.60
N ALA A 51 0.33 -12.83 -16.72
CA ALA A 51 1.16 -13.58 -15.77
C ALA A 51 2.03 -14.65 -16.44
N VAL A 52 1.62 -15.18 -17.60
CA VAL A 52 2.32 -16.24 -18.34
C VAL A 52 3.45 -15.65 -19.17
N LYS A 53 3.22 -14.50 -19.80
CA LYS A 53 4.25 -13.76 -20.54
C LYS A 53 5.10 -12.85 -19.67
N HIS A 54 4.68 -12.66 -18.42
CA HIS A 54 5.32 -11.76 -17.45
C HIS A 54 5.30 -10.29 -17.95
N GLU A 55 4.20 -9.90 -18.58
CA GLU A 55 4.02 -8.57 -19.15
C GLU A 55 3.41 -7.62 -18.11
N TRP A 56 4.02 -6.45 -17.98
CA TRP A 56 3.60 -5.42 -17.04
C TRP A 56 3.39 -4.09 -17.75
N SER A 57 2.32 -3.39 -17.41
CA SER A 57 2.10 -2.00 -17.80
C SER A 57 2.48 -1.08 -16.63
N SER A 58 2.98 0.13 -16.93
CA SER A 58 3.29 1.12 -15.90
C SER A 58 2.37 2.33 -16.01
N THR A 59 1.85 2.80 -14.89
CA THR A 59 1.11 4.05 -14.80
C THR A 59 1.56 4.89 -13.61
N PHE A 60 1.29 6.18 -13.66
CA PHE A 60 1.67 7.14 -12.63
C PHE A 60 0.51 8.07 -12.32
N PHE A 61 0.38 8.40 -11.03
CA PHE A 61 -0.54 9.40 -10.52
C PHE A 61 0.25 10.44 -9.74
N ASP A 62 -0.12 11.70 -9.87
CA ASP A 62 0.46 12.74 -9.04
C ASP A 62 0.01 12.53 -7.59
N LEU A 63 0.95 12.63 -6.64
CA LEU A 63 0.58 12.66 -5.23
C LEU A 63 -0.25 13.92 -4.97
N PRO A 64 -1.24 13.86 -4.06
CA PRO A 64 -1.94 15.06 -3.65
C PRO A 64 -0.92 16.04 -3.07
N ARG A 65 -1.10 17.34 -3.36
CA ARG A 65 -0.31 18.40 -2.73
C ARG A 65 -0.72 18.51 -1.27
N LEU A 66 -0.11 17.69 -0.43
CA LEU A 66 -0.32 17.73 1.01
C LEU A 66 0.51 18.89 1.56
N SER A 67 -0.08 20.07 1.68
CA SER A 67 0.56 21.24 2.29
C SER A 67 1.11 20.88 3.67
N GLY A 68 2.44 20.83 3.82
CA GLY A 68 3.12 20.52 5.10
C GLY A 68 3.58 19.07 5.32
N TYR A 69 3.28 18.11 4.43
CA TYR A 69 3.50 16.67 4.71
C TYR A 69 4.55 15.99 3.82
N ASN A 70 5.41 16.76 3.16
CA ASN A 70 5.96 16.43 1.85
C ASN A 70 7.04 15.33 1.75
N THR A 71 7.21 14.46 2.76
CA THR A 71 8.15 13.30 2.67
C THR A 71 7.79 12.10 3.55
N LYS A 72 6.78 12.18 4.41
CA LYS A 72 6.51 11.13 5.41
C LYS A 72 5.50 10.08 4.98
N PHE A 73 4.65 10.38 4.00
CA PHE A 73 3.58 9.48 3.57
C PHE A 73 4.03 8.54 2.46
N GLN A 74 3.66 7.28 2.59
CA GLN A 74 3.82 6.25 1.56
C GLN A 74 2.46 5.69 1.18
N VAL A 75 2.37 5.22 -0.06
CA VAL A 75 1.21 4.48 -0.53
C VAL A 75 1.33 3.01 -0.12
N PHE A 76 0.27 2.44 0.43
CA PHE A 76 0.27 1.07 0.96
C PHE A 76 -0.59 0.12 0.14
N CYS A 77 -1.72 0.59 -0.39
CA CYS A 77 -2.63 -0.23 -1.17
C CYS A 77 -3.56 0.65 -2.03
N ALA A 78 -4.29 0.00 -2.92
CA ALA A 78 -5.39 0.58 -3.66
C ALA A 78 -6.70 -0.09 -3.21
N VAL A 79 -7.74 0.72 -3.06
CA VAL A 79 -9.13 0.29 -2.88
C VAL A 79 -9.80 0.48 -4.21
N ASP A 80 -10.39 -0.57 -4.76
CA ASP A 80 -11.05 -0.49 -6.04
C ASP A 80 -12.40 -1.19 -5.97
N ASP A 81 -13.43 -0.47 -6.40
CA ASP A 81 -14.83 -0.93 -6.44
C ASP A 81 -15.24 -1.40 -7.84
N GLY A 82 -14.30 -1.48 -8.79
CA GLY A 82 -14.46 -2.28 -10.02
C GLY A 82 -14.38 -1.52 -11.33
N ASP A 83 -14.52 -0.19 -11.36
CA ASP A 83 -14.58 0.59 -12.62
C ASP A 83 -13.79 1.92 -12.62
N ASP A 84 -13.15 2.30 -11.51
CA ASP A 84 -12.40 3.55 -11.39
C ASP A 84 -10.89 3.27 -11.18
N ALA A 85 -10.02 4.29 -11.18
CA ALA A 85 -8.61 4.16 -10.79
C ALA A 85 -8.43 3.83 -9.29
N GLY A 86 -9.51 3.50 -8.59
CA GLY A 86 -9.58 3.28 -7.17
C GLY A 86 -9.24 4.51 -6.33
N GLU A 87 -9.32 4.35 -5.02
CA GLU A 87 -8.69 5.24 -4.04
C GLU A 87 -7.36 4.62 -3.59
N PHE A 88 -6.30 5.43 -3.50
CA PHE A 88 -5.05 5.01 -2.88
C PHE A 88 -5.09 5.27 -1.39
N VAL A 89 -4.63 4.29 -0.60
CA VAL A 89 -4.44 4.47 0.85
C VAL A 89 -3.00 4.88 1.11
N LEU A 90 -2.82 6.07 1.68
CA LEU A 90 -1.54 6.59 2.12
C LEU A 90 -1.50 6.65 3.65
N ALA A 91 -0.33 6.38 4.22
CA ALA A 91 -0.11 6.54 5.65
C ALA A 91 1.32 6.97 5.94
N PRO A 92 1.61 7.45 7.16
CA PRO A 92 2.96 7.70 7.59
C PRO A 92 3.81 6.43 7.48
N LYS A 93 5.02 6.57 6.94
CA LYS A 93 6.02 5.48 6.90
C LYS A 93 6.42 5.02 8.30
N GLU A 94 6.48 5.96 9.23
CA GLU A 94 6.89 5.76 10.61
C GLU A 94 5.74 6.19 11.51
N LEU A 95 5.42 5.37 12.52
CA LEU A 95 4.56 5.76 13.62
C LEU A 95 5.25 6.92 14.35
N GLN A 96 4.48 7.93 14.73
CA GLN A 96 4.95 9.06 15.55
C GLN A 96 4.00 9.20 16.73
N GLU A 97 4.46 9.88 17.78
CA GLU A 97 3.78 10.06 19.08
C GLU A 97 2.34 10.63 19.01
N SER A 98 1.87 11.08 17.85
CA SER A 98 0.53 11.64 17.62
C SER A 98 -0.45 10.61 17.03
N ALA A 99 -1.76 10.89 17.13
CA ALA A 99 -2.82 10.08 16.52
C ALA A 99 -2.48 9.61 15.10
N PHE A 100 -2.47 8.29 14.90
CA PHE A 100 -2.23 7.67 13.60
C PHE A 100 -3.43 7.92 12.69
N TYR A 101 -3.19 8.29 11.43
CA TYR A 101 -4.25 8.46 10.45
C TYR A 101 -3.81 7.98 9.08
N VAL A 102 -4.81 7.61 8.29
CA VAL A 102 -4.65 7.22 6.89
C VAL A 102 -5.35 8.23 6.00
N LEU A 103 -4.85 8.37 4.78
CA LEU A 103 -5.42 9.22 3.75
C LEU A 103 -5.92 8.34 2.61
N TYR A 104 -7.18 8.49 2.25
CA TYR A 104 -7.76 7.94 1.04
C TYR A 104 -7.67 9.01 -0.05
N TYR A 105 -7.00 8.70 -1.15
CA TYR A 105 -6.77 9.62 -2.26
C TYR A 105 -7.40 9.08 -3.54
N ASP A 106 -8.38 9.81 -4.07
CA ASP A 106 -8.94 9.57 -5.39
C ASP A 106 -8.16 10.38 -6.42
N PRO A 107 -7.36 9.73 -7.30
CA PRO A 107 -6.54 10.42 -8.29
C PRO A 107 -7.35 11.05 -9.42
N LYS A 108 -8.56 10.54 -9.72
CA LYS A 108 -9.42 11.10 -10.78
C LYS A 108 -10.14 12.34 -10.27
N LYS A 109 -10.73 12.27 -9.08
CA LYS A 109 -11.44 13.39 -8.44
C LYS A 109 -10.48 14.37 -7.76
N LYS A 110 -9.19 14.03 -7.64
CA LYS A 110 -8.16 14.79 -6.92
C LYS A 110 -8.59 15.12 -5.48
N ARG A 111 -9.32 14.21 -4.84
CA ARG A 111 -9.88 14.39 -3.50
C ARG A 111 -9.10 13.55 -2.51
N VAL A 112 -8.82 14.14 -1.35
CA VAL A 112 -8.21 13.44 -0.21
C VAL A 112 -9.21 13.42 0.93
N ARG A 113 -9.39 12.24 1.52
CA ARG A 113 -10.17 12.03 2.75
C ARG A 113 -9.23 11.52 3.83
N LYS A 114 -9.19 12.23 4.96
CA LYS A 114 -8.44 11.81 6.15
C LYS A 114 -9.32 10.93 7.03
N VAL A 115 -8.76 9.83 7.54
CA VAL A 115 -9.40 8.97 8.53
C VAL A 115 -8.42 8.77 9.68
N ASP A 116 -8.78 9.29 10.85
CA ASP A 116 -8.05 9.03 12.08
C ASP A 116 -8.29 7.57 12.51
N VAL A 117 -7.21 6.90 12.93
CA VAL A 117 -7.23 5.52 13.42
C VAL A 117 -7.10 5.58 14.94
N GLU A 118 -8.18 5.23 15.62
CA GLU A 118 -8.22 5.18 17.09
C GLU A 118 -7.51 3.93 17.62
N GLY A 119 -7.08 3.96 18.89
CA GLY A 119 -6.49 2.80 19.57
C GLY A 119 -5.01 2.52 19.24
N ILE A 120 -4.41 3.26 18.30
CA ILE A 120 -2.96 3.24 18.05
C ILE A 120 -2.35 4.48 18.72
N THR A 121 -1.90 4.32 19.97
CA THR A 121 -1.18 5.35 20.73
C THR A 121 0.14 4.78 21.25
N GLU A 122 1.25 5.51 21.11
CA GLU A 122 2.56 5.12 21.65
C GLU A 122 2.68 5.29 23.18
N HIS A 123 1.56 5.33 23.91
CA HIS A 123 1.54 5.65 25.35
C HIS A 123 1.98 4.52 26.29
N GLU A 124 2.29 3.33 25.79
CA GLU A 124 2.86 2.27 26.64
C GLU A 124 4.38 2.40 26.70
N GLU A 125 4.92 2.65 27.89
CA GLU A 125 6.37 2.63 28.14
C GLU A 125 6.93 1.27 27.71
N LEU A 126 7.63 1.28 26.58
CA LEU A 126 8.15 0.05 25.99
C LEU A 126 9.33 -0.47 26.80
N PRO A 127 9.49 -1.80 26.90
CA PRO A 127 10.65 -2.38 27.56
C PRO A 127 11.95 -1.90 26.88
N LEU A 128 13.01 -1.72 27.68
CA LEU A 128 14.28 -1.07 27.28
C LEU A 128 14.95 -1.59 26.00
N TRP A 129 14.60 -2.78 25.52
CA TRP A 129 15.13 -3.39 24.30
C TRP A 129 14.38 -2.97 23.01
N ASP A 130 13.17 -2.42 23.13
CA ASP A 130 12.33 -1.91 22.03
C ASP A 130 12.36 -0.37 21.96
N LYS A 131 13.57 0.20 22.04
CA LYS A 131 13.81 1.65 21.88
C LYS A 131 14.05 2.04 20.42
N ASP A 132 13.47 1.31 19.46
CA ASP A 132 13.54 1.72 18.06
C ASP A 132 12.52 2.84 17.83
N TRP A 133 13.01 4.07 17.88
CA TRP A 133 12.23 5.30 17.69
C TRP A 133 11.63 5.46 16.28
N LYS A 134 11.80 4.47 15.39
CA LYS A 134 11.27 4.45 14.01
C LYS A 134 10.48 3.19 13.71
N ARG A 135 9.40 2.96 14.46
CA ARG A 135 8.44 1.90 14.13
C ARG A 135 7.86 2.15 12.75
N ARG A 136 8.16 1.28 11.80
CA ARG A 136 7.68 1.42 10.42
C ARG A 136 6.33 0.78 10.24
N THR A 137 5.43 1.49 9.58
CA THR A 137 4.21 0.88 9.04
C THR A 137 4.63 -0.10 7.94
N VAL A 138 4.30 -1.38 8.11
CA VAL A 138 4.70 -2.44 7.18
C VAL A 138 3.62 -2.69 6.12
N SER A 139 2.35 -2.68 6.50
CA SER A 139 1.23 -2.98 5.60
C SER A 139 -0.08 -2.36 6.11
N ILE A 140 -0.99 -2.03 5.19
CA ILE A 140 -2.34 -1.55 5.50
C ILE A 140 -3.32 -2.29 4.59
N PHE A 141 -4.38 -2.82 5.20
CA PHE A 141 -5.43 -3.55 4.50
C PHE A 141 -6.75 -2.77 4.63
N PRO A 142 -7.33 -2.30 3.51
CA PRO A 142 -8.61 -1.60 3.52
C PRO A 142 -9.74 -2.64 3.56
N GLY A 143 -10.23 -2.96 4.76
CA GLY A 143 -11.40 -3.82 4.96
C GLY A 143 -11.12 -5.30 5.25
N GLN A 144 -11.90 -5.83 6.20
CA GLN A 144 -11.94 -7.17 6.79
C GLN A 144 -10.62 -7.75 7.33
N ILE A 145 -10.24 -7.33 8.53
CA ILE A 145 -9.91 -8.34 9.54
C ILE A 145 -11.28 -8.85 10.00
N GLU A 146 -11.73 -9.99 9.48
CA GLU A 146 -12.69 -10.78 10.23
C GLU A 146 -12.08 -10.96 11.62
N ASN A 147 -12.79 -10.53 12.67
CA ASN A 147 -12.38 -10.81 14.03
C ASN A 147 -12.09 -12.31 14.12
N LEU A 148 -10.82 -12.68 14.33
CA LEU A 148 -10.41 -14.06 14.64
C LEU A 148 -10.96 -14.55 15.99
N MET A 149 -11.97 -13.89 16.55
CA MET A 149 -12.66 -14.25 17.80
C MET A 149 -13.87 -15.18 17.59
N PHE A 150 -13.99 -15.85 16.43
CA PHE A 150 -14.90 -16.97 16.28
C PHE A 150 -14.14 -18.23 15.84
N LEU A 151 -13.47 -18.86 16.81
CA LEU A 151 -13.17 -20.29 16.86
C LEU A 151 -13.42 -20.79 18.28
#